data_AF-A0A2V7HIW2-F1
#
_entry.id   AF-A0A2V7HIW2-F1
#
_cell.length_a   1.000
_cell.length_b   1.000
_cell.length_c   1.000
_cell.angle_alpha   90.00
_cell.angle_beta   90.00
_cell.angle_gamma   90.00
#
_symmetry.space_group_name_H-M   'P 1'
#
loop_
_entity.id
_entity.type
_entity.pdbx_description
1 polymer ?
#
loop_
_entity_poly.entity_id
_entity_poly.type
_entity_poly.pdbx_seq_one_letter_code
_entity_poly.pdbx_strand_id
1 'polypeptide(L)'
;MINAPTRNSRIMIAATALALCIPGVARSQISAATHEPVAPPEPSRVELRPARILIWSDLNVPGFAPGATMAVVHGDPGANRDYIIRLRFPAGYRFPVHWHPNSEHVTVLSGT
;
A
#
# COMPACT_ATOMS: atom_id res chain seq x y z
N MET A 1 -54.40 40.40 23.04
CA MET A 1 -54.14 40.99 21.71
C MET A 1 -53.86 39.84 20.76
N ILE A 2 -54.89 39.50 19.97
CA ILE A 2 -54.94 38.35 19.05
C ILE A 2 -54.64 38.91 17.67
N ASN A 3 -53.61 38.41 16.99
CA ASN A 3 -53.43 38.65 15.56
C ASN A 3 -53.20 37.31 14.86
N ALA A 4 -54.22 36.89 14.12
CA ALA A 4 -54.18 35.88 13.08
C ALA A 4 -54.66 36.57 11.77
N PRO A 5 -54.56 35.92 10.59
CA PRO A 5 -53.65 36.33 9.52
C PRO A 5 -54.40 36.92 8.31
N THR A 6 -53.72 37.73 7.50
CA THR A 6 -54.21 38.11 6.16
C THR A 6 -53.40 37.45 5.06
N ARG A 7 -54.07 36.47 4.47
CA ARG A 7 -53.93 35.81 3.17
C ARG A 7 -53.75 36.82 2.03
N ASN A 8 -52.66 36.73 1.27
CA ASN A 8 -52.58 37.29 -0.08
C ASN A 8 -52.19 36.21 -1.11
N SER A 9 -52.81 36.34 -2.27
CA SER A 9 -53.12 35.30 -3.25
C SER A 9 -52.18 35.36 -4.47
N ARG A 10 -51.79 34.16 -4.93
CA ARG A 10 -51.56 33.70 -6.31
C ARG A 10 -51.02 34.72 -7.33
N ILE A 11 -49.87 34.39 -7.93
CA ILE A 11 -49.71 34.32 -9.40
C ILE A 11 -48.65 33.25 -9.68
N MET A 12 -49.08 32.17 -10.32
CA MET A 12 -48.24 31.13 -10.91
C MET A 12 -47.78 31.66 -12.27
N ILE A 13 -46.46 31.78 -12.50
CA ILE A 13 -45.90 31.94 -13.84
C ILE A 13 -45.07 30.69 -14.11
N ALA A 14 -45.67 29.76 -14.85
CA ALA A 14 -44.98 28.64 -15.46
C ALA A 14 -44.15 29.18 -16.63
N ALA A 15 -42.82 29.09 -16.53
CA ALA A 15 -41.91 29.39 -17.62
C ALA A 15 -41.40 28.08 -18.24
N THR A 16 -41.76 27.92 -19.50
CA THR A 16 -41.60 26.78 -20.40
C THR A 16 -40.13 26.34 -20.55
N ALA A 17 -39.86 25.06 -20.32
CA ALA A 17 -38.58 24.44 -20.62
C ALA A 17 -38.44 24.21 -22.13
N LEU A 18 -37.46 24.85 -22.77
CA LEU A 18 -37.04 24.55 -24.14
C LEU A 18 -35.74 23.75 -24.09
N ALA A 19 -35.87 22.43 -24.16
CA ALA A 19 -34.75 21.51 -24.28
C ALA A 19 -34.19 21.55 -25.71
N LEU A 20 -33.04 22.20 -25.89
CA LEU A 20 -32.28 22.20 -27.15
C LEU A 20 -31.26 21.05 -27.13
N CYS A 21 -31.59 19.96 -27.80
CA CYS A 21 -30.68 18.83 -28.05
C CYS A 21 -29.61 19.24 -29.08
N ILE A 22 -28.37 19.41 -28.63
CA ILE A 22 -27.20 19.51 -29.51
C ILE A 22 -26.47 18.15 -29.47
N PRO A 23 -26.32 17.41 -30.58
CA PRO A 23 -25.44 16.25 -30.60
C PRO A 23 -23.98 16.73 -30.57
N GLY A 24 -23.43 16.89 -29.37
CA GLY A 24 -22.02 17.17 -29.14
C GLY A 24 -21.17 15.92 -29.40
N VAL A 25 -20.39 15.95 -30.48
CA VAL A 25 -19.40 14.93 -30.84
C VAL A 25 -18.44 14.69 -29.67
N ALA A 26 -18.36 13.45 -29.18
CA ALA A 26 -17.44 13.07 -28.11
C ALA A 26 -15.99 13.22 -28.60
N ARG A 27 -15.32 14.28 -28.14
CA ARG A 27 -13.89 14.50 -28.37
C ARG A 27 -13.13 13.54 -27.46
N SER A 28 -12.51 12.51 -28.02
CA SER A 28 -11.65 11.59 -27.24
C SER A 28 -10.46 12.39 -26.71
N GLN A 29 -10.49 12.70 -25.41
CA GLN A 29 -9.37 13.35 -24.74
C GLN A 29 -8.32 12.30 -24.44
N ILE A 30 -7.32 12.21 -25.29
CA ILE A 30 -6.05 11.57 -24.93
C ILE A 30 -5.45 12.49 -23.85
N SER A 31 -5.63 12.12 -22.58
CA SER A 31 -4.94 12.77 -21.48
C SER A 31 -3.46 12.45 -21.63
N ALA A 32 -2.66 13.44 -22.01
CA ALA A 32 -1.22 13.33 -21.89
C ALA A 32 -0.92 13.17 -20.41
N ALA A 33 -0.37 12.02 -20.01
CA ALA A 33 0.11 11.82 -18.66
C ALA A 33 1.17 12.89 -18.40
N THR A 34 0.82 13.88 -17.57
CA THR A 34 1.81 14.78 -16.97
C THR A 34 2.78 13.90 -16.20
N HIS A 35 4.03 13.87 -16.64
CA HIS A 35 5.12 13.29 -15.87
C HIS A 35 5.31 14.21 -14.65
N GLU A 36 4.65 13.86 -13.55
CA GLU A 36 4.94 14.45 -12.23
C GLU A 36 6.46 14.38 -12.02
N PRO A 37 7.11 15.49 -11.64
CA PRO A 37 8.53 15.47 -11.32
C PRO A 37 8.73 14.44 -10.21
N VAL A 38 9.43 13.35 -10.52
CA VAL A 38 9.87 12.40 -9.50
C VAL A 38 10.73 13.20 -8.53
N ALA A 39 10.26 13.30 -7.27
CA ALA A 39 11.01 13.94 -6.21
C ALA A 39 12.45 13.38 -6.19
N PRO A 40 13.48 14.21 -5.95
CA PRO A 40 14.84 13.73 -5.81
C PRO A 40 14.86 12.53 -4.84
N PRO A 41 15.61 11.46 -5.15
CA PRO A 41 15.70 10.33 -4.25
C PRO A 41 16.15 10.84 -2.88
N GLU A 42 15.37 10.51 -1.84
CA GLU A 42 15.75 10.79 -0.46
C GLU A 42 17.19 10.28 -0.25
N PRO A 43 18.06 11.05 0.42
CA PRO A 43 19.45 10.68 0.59
C PRO A 43 19.52 9.29 1.24
N SER A 44 20.33 8.41 0.65
CA SER A 44 20.51 7.04 1.15
C SER A 44 20.97 7.07 2.61
N ARG A 45 20.07 6.71 3.53
CA ARG A 45 20.35 6.67 4.96
C ARG A 45 21.00 5.33 5.31
N VAL A 46 22.26 5.38 5.73
CA VAL A 46 22.92 4.21 6.32
C VAL A 46 22.51 4.12 7.79
N GLU A 47 21.87 3.03 8.19
CA GLU A 47 21.54 2.73 9.58
C GLU A 47 22.42 1.59 10.10
N LEU A 48 23.15 1.84 11.19
CA LEU A 48 23.93 0.82 11.89
C LEU A 48 23.06 0.17 12.96
N ARG A 49 22.63 -1.07 12.74
CA ARG A 49 21.87 -1.86 13.71
C ARG A 49 22.73 -3.02 14.24
N PRO A 50 23.17 -3.00 15.51
CA PRO A 50 23.90 -4.12 16.08
C PRO A 50 23.05 -5.41 16.08
N ALA A 51 23.67 -6.57 15.81
CA ALA A 51 22.92 -7.83 15.80
C ALA A 51 22.21 -8.14 17.14
N ARG A 52 22.78 -7.71 18.27
CA ARG A 52 22.22 -7.94 19.62
C ARG A 52 20.88 -7.23 19.87
N ILE A 53 20.57 -6.17 19.11
CA ILE A 53 19.32 -5.41 19.30
C ILE A 53 18.19 -5.91 18.40
N LEU A 54 18.46 -6.95 17.58
CA LEU A 54 17.44 -7.56 16.75
C LEU A 54 16.43 -8.28 17.65
N ILE A 55 15.15 -8.02 17.37
CA ILE A 55 14.04 -8.68 18.04
C ILE A 55 13.76 -9.98 17.28
N TRP A 56 14.02 -11.10 17.94
CA TRP A 56 13.81 -12.43 17.37
C TRP A 56 12.42 -12.94 17.74
N SER A 57 11.73 -13.53 16.77
CA SER A 57 10.46 -14.24 16.95
C SER A 57 10.53 -15.60 16.28
N ASP A 58 9.63 -16.50 16.68
CA ASP A 58 9.47 -17.78 15.99
C ASP A 58 8.99 -17.56 14.56
N LEU A 59 9.56 -18.34 13.63
CA LEU A 59 9.12 -18.36 12.24
C LEU A 59 7.93 -19.32 12.11
N ASN A 60 6.72 -18.76 12.18
CA ASN A 60 5.47 -19.51 12.09
C ASN A 60 4.84 -19.32 10.70
N VAL A 61 5.31 -20.12 9.73
CA VAL A 61 4.83 -20.09 8.34
C VAL A 61 4.30 -21.48 7.96
N PRO A 62 3.12 -21.60 7.32
CA PRO A 62 2.60 -22.89 6.88
C PRO A 62 3.62 -23.68 6.04
N GLY A 63 3.83 -24.95 6.38
CA GLY A 63 4.79 -25.83 5.71
C GLY A 63 6.21 -25.81 6.27
N PHE A 64 6.54 -24.87 7.17
CA PHE A 64 7.82 -24.83 7.87
C PHE A 64 7.75 -25.62 9.18
N ALA A 65 8.80 -26.40 9.46
CA ALA A 65 8.92 -27.09 10.74
C ALA A 65 9.13 -26.06 11.88
N PRO A 66 8.71 -26.34 13.12
CA PRO A 66 8.93 -25.43 14.24
C PRO A 66 10.42 -25.28 14.59
N GLY A 67 10.76 -24.21 15.31
CA GLY A 67 12.09 -23.98 15.91
C GLY A 67 13.01 -23.02 15.14
N ALA A 68 12.69 -22.69 13.89
CA ALA A 68 13.34 -21.58 13.21
C ALA A 68 12.90 -20.23 13.83
N THR A 69 13.81 -19.27 13.87
CA THR A 69 13.53 -17.91 14.36
C THR A 69 13.93 -16.87 13.31
N MET A 70 13.23 -15.75 13.30
CA MET A 70 13.44 -14.64 12.37
C MET A 70 13.57 -13.32 13.13
N ALA A 71 14.36 -12.39 12.58
CA ALA A 71 14.37 -11.00 13.02
C ALA A 71 14.44 -10.04 11.84
N VAL A 72 13.70 -8.93 11.91
CA VAL A 72 13.71 -7.89 10.88
C VAL A 72 14.85 -6.90 11.11
N VAL A 73 15.71 -6.75 10.10
CA VAL A 73 16.83 -5.79 10.10
C VAL A 73 16.40 -4.47 9.49
N HIS A 74 15.68 -4.50 8.37
CA HIS A 74 15.21 -3.32 7.65
C HIS A 74 13.91 -3.62 6.89
N GLY A 75 13.05 -2.62 6.75
CA GLY A 75 11.82 -2.70 5.96
C GLY A 75 10.71 -3.51 6.63
N ASP A 76 9.75 -3.95 5.82
CA ASP A 76 8.57 -4.72 6.22
C ASP A 76 8.41 -5.93 5.27
N PRO A 77 8.61 -7.17 5.77
CA PRO A 77 8.43 -8.39 4.97
C PRO A 77 7.01 -8.62 4.44
N GLY A 78 5.99 -7.96 5.00
CA GLY A 78 4.61 -8.02 4.53
C GLY A 78 4.28 -7.03 3.42
N ALA A 79 5.19 -6.11 3.11
CA ALA A 79 5.00 -5.11 2.07
C ALA A 79 5.65 -5.52 0.74
N ASN A 80 5.11 -5.03 -0.38
CA ASN A 80 5.69 -5.24 -1.71
C ASN A 80 6.87 -4.27 -1.96
N ARG A 81 7.95 -4.41 -1.20
CA ARG A 81 9.20 -3.62 -1.29
C ARG A 81 10.37 -4.40 -0.70
N ASP A 82 11.60 -3.93 -0.94
CA ASP A 82 12.80 -4.56 -0.39
C ASP A 82 12.85 -4.52 1.14
N TYR A 83 13.28 -5.65 1.73
CA TYR A 83 13.48 -5.80 3.16
C TYR A 83 14.69 -6.70 3.44
N ILE A 84 15.18 -6.65 4.67
CA ILE A 84 16.29 -7.50 5.13
C ILE A 84 15.86 -8.18 6.43
N ILE A 85 15.94 -9.51 6.44
CA ILE A 85 15.73 -10.34 7.64
C ILE A 85 16.98 -11.13 8.00
N ARG A 86 17.05 -11.57 9.25
CA ARG A 86 17.92 -12.65 9.70
C ARG A 86 17.08 -13.88 9.97
N LEU A 87 17.59 -15.03 9.56
CA LEU A 87 17.03 -16.34 9.87
C LEU A 87 18.03 -17.11 10.71
N ARG A 88 17.54 -17.84 11.70
CA ARG A 88 18.33 -18.76 12.51
C ARG A 88 17.59 -20.08 12.63
N PHE A 89 18.32 -21.16 12.34
CA PHE A 89 17.80 -22.51 12.31
C PHE A 89 18.42 -23.37 13.41
N PRO A 90 17.68 -24.31 13.99
CA PRO A 90 18.29 -25.35 14.82
C PRO A 90 19.16 -26.27 13.95
N ALA A 91 20.10 -26.98 14.57
CA ALA A 91 20.96 -27.94 13.86
C ALA A 91 20.10 -29.01 13.15
N GLY A 92 20.39 -29.27 11.88
CA GLY A 92 19.68 -30.26 11.07
C GLY A 92 18.32 -29.82 10.53
N TYR A 93 17.91 -28.56 10.71
CA TYR A 93 16.66 -28.04 10.18
C TYR A 93 16.56 -28.22 8.66
N ARG A 94 15.39 -28.64 8.19
CA ARG A 94 15.08 -28.79 6.76
C ARG A 94 14.21 -27.61 6.33
N PHE A 95 14.81 -26.66 5.62
CA PHE A 95 14.05 -25.56 5.04
C PHE A 95 13.21 -26.10 3.88
N PRO A 96 11.87 -25.98 3.90
CA PRO A 96 11.01 -26.55 2.88
C PRO A 96 11.22 -25.85 1.53
N VAL A 97 11.06 -26.60 0.44
CA VAL A 97 11.10 -26.06 -0.93
C VAL A 97 9.90 -25.12 -1.13
N HIS A 98 10.15 -23.91 -1.61
CA HIS A 98 9.15 -22.90 -1.99
C HIS A 98 9.74 -21.97 -3.05
N TRP A 99 8.95 -21.00 -3.53
CA TRP A 99 9.36 -20.02 -4.52
C TRP A 99 8.82 -18.63 -4.17
N HIS A 100 9.50 -17.59 -4.66
CA HIS A 100 9.08 -16.19 -4.53
C HIS A 100 8.93 -15.55 -5.93
N PRO A 101 7.99 -14.62 -6.11
CA PRO A 101 7.89 -13.85 -7.35
C PRO A 101 9.02 -12.81 -7.51
N ASN A 102 9.66 -12.45 -6.40
CA ASN A 102 10.76 -11.47 -6.35
C ASN A 102 12.11 -12.19 -6.19
N SER A 103 13.19 -11.52 -6.57
CA SER A 103 14.55 -12.01 -6.34
C SER A 103 14.88 -12.06 -4.84
N GLU A 104 15.55 -13.13 -4.42
CA GLU A 104 16.03 -13.30 -3.05
C GLU A 104 17.56 -13.37 -3.03
N HIS A 105 18.19 -12.54 -2.18
CA HIS A 105 19.62 -12.56 -1.97
C HIS A 105 19.92 -13.17 -0.60
N VAL A 106 20.60 -14.32 -0.60
CA VAL A 106 20.92 -15.06 0.62
C VAL A 106 22.41 -14.96 0.92
N THR A 107 22.73 -14.69 2.18
CA THR A 107 24.10 -14.76 2.69
C THR A 107 24.12 -15.64 3.94
N VAL A 108 24.91 -16.71 3.89
CA VAL A 108 25.14 -17.55 5.06
C VAL A 108 26.17 -16.86 5.95
N LEU A 109 25.76 -16.45 7.15
CA LEU A 109 26.66 -15.84 8.12
C LEU A 109 27.43 -16.86 8.96
N SER A 110 26.83 -18.02 9.22
CA SER A 110 27.38 -19.06 10.10
C SER A 110 26.66 -20.38 9.89
N GLY A 111 27.36 -21.50 10.09
CA GLY A 111 26.81 -22.85 9.93
C GLY A 111 26.99 -23.38 8.52
N THR A 112 26.17 -24.38 8.17
CA THR A 112 26.21 -25.13 6.90
C THR A 112 24.80 -25.50 6.47
#